data_AF-A0A8T5DVL3-F1
#
_entry.id   AF-A0A8T5DVL3-F1
#
_cell.length_a   1.000
_cell.length_b   1.000
_cell.length_c   1.000
_cell.angle_alpha   90.00
_cell.angle_beta   90.00
_cell.angle_gamma   90.00
#
_symmetry.space_group_name_H-M   'P 1'
#
loop_
_entity.id
_entity.type
_entity.pdbx_description
1 polymer ?
#
loop_
_entity_poly.entity_id
_entity_poly.type
_entity_poly.pdbx_seq_one_letter_code
_entity_poly.pdbx_strand_id
1 'polypeptide(L)' 'MPFGKPPLGGPLGKSRSRISASGLTTFLRCKKQWFLGSKLGLSGPLNTSQVLGIVIEDCFCEILMKRPKSINSFEELKSW' A
#
# COMPACT_ATOMS: atom_id res chain seq x y z
N MET A 1 7.09 -9.53 -14.20
CA MET A 1 5.91 -8.79 -14.71
C MET A 1 6.15 -8.52 -16.19
N PRO A 2 5.21 -8.74 -17.12
CA PRO A 2 5.49 -8.56 -18.53
C PRO A 2 5.81 -7.08 -18.76
N PHE A 3 7.09 -6.80 -18.96
CA PHE A 3 7.63 -5.47 -19.19
C PHE A 3 7.50 -5.21 -20.69
N GLY A 4 6.44 -4.51 -21.10
CA GLY A 4 6.31 -4.01 -22.47
C GLY A 4 7.36 -2.92 -22.71
N LYS A 5 8.15 -3.06 -23.78
CA LYS A 5 9.12 -2.05 -24.27
C LYS A 5 8.48 -0.66 -24.29
N PRO A 6 9.18 0.40 -23.82
CA PRO A 6 8.57 1.69 -23.60
C PRO A 6 8.29 2.39 -24.94
N PRO A 7 7.08 2.93 -25.19
CA PRO A 7 6.89 3.88 -26.26
C PRO A 7 7.35 5.28 -25.82
N LEU A 8 7.84 6.03 -26.80
CA LEU A 8 8.51 7.33 -26.69
C LEU A 8 7.67 8.38 -25.94
N GLY A 9 8.32 9.14 -25.08
CA GLY A 9 7.72 10.16 -24.23
C GLY A 9 7.05 11.28 -25.03
N GLY A 10 5.88 11.70 -24.57
CA GLY A 10 5.08 12.80 -25.10
C GLY A 10 3.86 13.07 -24.20
N PRO A 11 2.96 14.01 -24.54
CA PRO A 11 1.77 14.34 -23.74
C PRO A 11 0.82 13.15 -23.54
N LEU A 12 0.85 12.17 -24.45
CA LEU A 12 0.16 10.88 -24.37
C LEU A 12 0.90 9.83 -23.51
N GLY A 13 2.19 10.05 -23.23
CA GLY A 13 3.04 9.21 -22.38
C GLY A 13 2.78 9.36 -20.87
N LYS A 14 1.93 10.31 -20.46
CA LYS A 14 1.45 10.44 -19.07
C LYS A 14 0.42 9.38 -18.68
N SER A 15 -0.15 8.63 -19.62
CA SER A 15 -1.23 7.67 -19.34
C SER A 15 -0.74 6.27 -18.95
N ARG A 16 0.42 6.14 -18.30
CA ARG A 16 0.71 4.91 -17.56
C ARG A 16 -0.22 4.89 -16.35
N SER A 17 -1.43 4.36 -16.52
CA SER A 17 -2.31 4.08 -15.40
C SER A 17 -1.64 3.02 -14.53
N ARG A 18 -0.89 3.48 -13.52
CA ARG A 18 -0.36 2.61 -12.48
C ARG A 18 -1.57 2.04 -11.74
N ILE A 19 -1.76 0.75 -11.85
CA ILE A 19 -2.79 0.03 -11.10
C ILE A 19 -2.05 -0.74 -10.01
N SER A 20 -2.36 -0.45 -8.74
CA SER A 20 -1.89 -1.24 -7.62
C SER A 20 -2.49 -2.65 -7.67
N ALA A 21 -1.88 -3.62 -7.00
CA ALA A 21 -2.43 -4.97 -6.92
C ALA A 21 -3.89 -4.97 -6.37
N SER A 22 -4.16 -4.18 -5.33
CA SER A 22 -5.51 -3.97 -4.79
C SER A 22 -6.47 -3.26 -5.76
N GLY A 23 -5.95 -2.38 -6.61
CA GLY A 23 -6.72 -1.76 -7.69
C GLY A 23 -7.12 -2.78 -8.76
N LEU A 24 -6.21 -3.69 -9.14
CA LEU A 24 -6.49 -4.74 -10.11
C LEU A 24 -7.54 -5.73 -9.58
N THR A 25 -7.43 -6.16 -8.32
CA THR A 25 -8.43 -7.06 -7.73
C THR A 25 -9.81 -6.40 -7.67
N THR A 26 -9.88 -5.10 -7.35
CA THR A 26 -11.13 -4.35 -7.38
C THR A 26 -11.69 -4.25 -8.80
N PHE A 27 -10.86 -4.01 -9.81
CA PHE A 27 -11.28 -3.97 -11.21
C PHE A 27 -11.85 -5.31 -11.70
N LEU A 28 -11.20 -6.43 -11.34
CA LEU A 28 -11.63 -7.77 -11.68
C LEU A 28 -12.95 -8.16 -10.99
N ARG A 29 -13.16 -7.72 -9.74
CA ARG A 29 -14.41 -7.94 -9.00
C ARG A 29 -15.56 -7.06 -9.48
N CYS A 30 -15.32 -5.76 -9.62
CA CYS A 30 -16.33 -4.78 -10.04
C CYS A 30 -15.69 -3.56 -10.73
N LYS A 31 -15.79 -3.52 -12.06
CA LYS A 31 -15.26 -2.42 -12.89
C LYS A 31 -15.86 -1.06 -12.54
N LYS A 32 -17.16 -1.01 -12.21
CA LYS A 32 -17.85 0.24 -11.83
C LYS A 32 -17.30 0.79 -10.51
N GLN A 33 -17.14 -0.08 -9.50
CA GLN A 33 -16.55 0.31 -8.22
C GLN A 33 -15.12 0.83 -8.40
N TRP A 34 -14.29 0.13 -9.20
CA TRP A 34 -12.95 0.59 -9.52
C TRP A 34 -12.96 1.95 -10.23
N PHE A 35 -13.85 2.17 -11.18
CA PHE A 35 -13.94 3.45 -11.88
C PHE A 35 -14.34 4.60 -10.92
N LEU A 36 -15.38 4.41 -10.12
CA LEU A 36 -15.82 5.43 -9.15
C LEU A 36 -14.71 5.73 -8.12
N GLY A 37 -14.08 4.71 -7.54
CA GLY A 37 -13.06 4.91 -6.51
C GLY A 37 -11.70 5.35 -7.04
N SER A 38 -11.19 4.70 -8.09
CA SER A 38 -9.82 4.91 -8.58
C SER A 38 -9.70 5.97 -9.68
N LYS A 39 -10.74 6.22 -10.48
CA LYS A 39 -10.72 7.25 -11.53
C LYS A 39 -11.41 8.55 -11.13
N LEU A 40 -12.56 8.47 -10.45
CA LEU A 40 -13.29 9.65 -9.99
C LEU A 40 -12.93 10.08 -8.56
N GLY A 41 -12.21 9.24 -7.81
CA GLY A 41 -11.79 9.56 -6.44
C GLY A 41 -12.93 9.54 -5.42
N LEU A 42 -14.06 8.90 -5.73
CA LEU A 42 -15.19 8.77 -4.82
C LEU A 42 -14.90 7.67 -3.81
N SER A 43 -14.55 8.05 -2.58
CA SER A 43 -14.34 7.14 -1.46
C SER A 43 -15.62 6.88 -0.67
N GLY A 44 -15.75 5.66 -0.14
CA GLY A 44 -16.77 5.33 0.86
C GLY A 44 -16.34 5.77 2.27
N PRO A 45 -17.25 5.67 3.26
CA PRO A 45 -16.92 5.93 4.66
C PRO A 45 -15.84 4.96 5.17
N LEU A 46 -15.00 5.44 6.08
CA LEU A 46 -14.01 4.62 6.76
C LEU A 46 -14.68 3.73 7.82
N ASN A 47 -14.39 2.44 7.79
CA ASN A 47 -14.83 1.49 8.80
C ASN A 47 -13.79 1.40 9.94
N THR A 48 -14.25 1.12 11.16
CA THR A 48 -13.38 0.98 12.35
C THR A 48 -12.26 -0.04 12.12
N SER A 49 -12.52 -1.14 11.42
CA SER A 49 -11.51 -2.16 11.10
C SER A 49 -10.42 -1.64 10.16
N GLN A 50 -10.72 -0.71 9.26
CA GLN A 50 -9.70 -0.10 8.39
C GLN A 50 -8.77 0.80 9.20
N VAL A 51 -9.33 1.59 10.13
CA VAL A 51 -8.54 2.43 11.04
C VAL A 51 -7.65 1.55 11.92
N LEU A 52 -8.21 0.49 12.51
CA LEU A 52 -7.45 -0.46 13.33
C LEU A 52 -6.32 -1.11 12.54
N GLY A 53 -6.58 -1.52 11.29
CA GLY A 53 -5.57 -2.12 10.42
C GLY A 53 -4.38 -1.19 10.18
N ILE A 54 -4.64 0.10 9.90
CA ILE A 54 -3.59 1.11 9.70
C ILE A 54 -2.74 1.27 10.97
N VAL A 55 -3.38 1.40 12.14
CA VAL A 55 -2.66 1.58 13.42
C VAL A 55 -1.79 0.37 13.74
N ILE A 56 -2.29 -0.85 13.54
CA ILE A 56 -1.52 -2.08 13.77
C ILE A 56 -0.33 -2.17 12.79
N GLU A 57 -0.55 -1.89 11.51
CA GLU A 57 0.50 -1.94 10.48
C GLU A 57 1.63 -0.97 10.81
N ASP A 58 1.29 0.26 11.23
CA ASP A 58 2.27 1.30 11.57
C ASP A 58 3.10 0.91 12.80
N CYS A 59 2.44 0.52 13.91
CA CYS A 59 3.14 0.06 15.11
C CYS A 59 4.02 -1.18 14.86
N PHE A 60 3.56 -2.11 14.02
CA PHE A 60 4.34 -3.28 13.66
C PHE A 60 5.57 -2.91 12.83
N CYS A 61 5.40 -2.02 11.84
CA CYS A 61 6.52 -1.47 11.08
C CYS A 61 7.53 -0.78 12.00
N GLU A 62 7.08 0.03 12.96
CA GLU A 62 7.95 0.66 13.95
C GLU A 62 8.78 -0.37 14.72
N ILE A 63 8.14 -1.43 15.25
CA ILE A 63 8.84 -2.50 15.97
C ILE A 63 9.91 -3.15 15.08
N LEU A 64 9.57 -3.46 13.83
CA LEU A 64 10.52 -4.08 12.90
C LEU A 64 11.67 -3.14 12.50
N MET A 65 11.39 -1.85 12.39
CA MET A 65 12.37 -0.84 12.02
C MET A 65 13.26 -0.41 13.19
N LYS A 66 12.85 -0.67 14.44
CA LYS A 66 13.72 -0.49 15.60
C LYS A 66 14.87 -1.49 15.56
N ARG A 67 16.02 -1.06 15.06
CA ARG A 67 17.26 -1.84 15.11
C ARG A 67 17.82 -1.78 16.54
N PRO A 68 18.01 -2.93 17.22
CA PRO A 68 18.66 -2.94 18.52
C PRO A 68 20.11 -2.46 18.36
N LYS A 69 20.46 -1.37 19.04
CA LYS A 69 21.86 -0.95 19.17
C LYS A 69 22.46 -1.77 20.30
N SER A 70 23.24 -2.80 19.94
CA SER A 70 24.00 -3.67 20.85
C SER A 70 23.19 -4.20 22.04
N ILE A 71 22.27 -5.12 21.78
CA ILE A 71 21.69 -5.96 22.83
C ILE A 71 22.49 -7.25 22.85
N ASN A 72 23.24 -7.49 23.91
CA ASN A 72 24.14 -8.63 24.03
C ASN A 72 23.56 -9.72 24.96
N SER A 73 22.44 -9.46 25.63
CA SER A 73 21.78 -10.42 26.52
C SER A 73 20.25 -10.39 26.41
N PHE A 74 19.59 -11.49 26.81
CA PHE A 74 18.13 -11.59 26.82
C PHE A 74 17.47 -10.69 27.88
N GLU A 75 18.18 -10.36 28.96
CA GLU A 75 17.70 -9.44 30.00
C GLU A 75 17.68 -7.98 29.48
N GLU A 76 18.70 -7.58 28.71
CA GLU A 76 18.74 -6.28 28.03
C GLU A 76 17.64 -6.14 26.97
N LEU A 77 17.21 -7.26 26.34
CA LEU A 77 16.10 -7.25 25.39
C LEU A 77 14.74 -7.02 26.07
N LYS A 78 14.55 -7.52 27.30
CA LYS A 78 13.28 -7.37 28.03
C LYS A 78 13.05 -5.97 28.57
N SER A 79 14.12 -5.20 28.80
CA SER A 79 14.06 -3.84 29.36
C SER A 79 13.97 -2.74 28.30
N TRP A 80 14.05 -3.09 27.02
CA TRP A 80 14.01 -2.19 25.87
C TRP A 80 12.66 -2.19 25.17
#